data_AF-A0A7S4ZRW8-F1
#
_entry.id   AF-A0A7S4ZRW8-F1
#
_cell.length_a   1.000
_cell.length_b   1.000
_cell.length_c   1.000
_cell.angle_alpha   90.00
_cell.angle_beta   90.00
_cell.angle_gamma   90.00
#
_symmetry.space_group_name_H-M   'P 1'
#
loop_
_entity.id
_entity.type
_entity.pdbx_description
1 polymer ?
#
loop_
_entity_poly.entity_id
_entity_poly.type
_entity_poly.pdbx_seq_one_letter_code
_entity_poly.pdbx_strand_id
1 'polypeptide(L)'
;MATTERKEYPIAMRLPAADVAMIDRAASLRGRSRTDFVRDAAVRAAEEVVMEQGLVRMSSEGFADFMEILSHPAVPVPEMVELAKRPAPWEARNAAKR
;
A
#
# COMPACT_ATOMS: atom_id res chain seq x y z
N MET A 1 21.84 -12.29 5.92
CA MET A 1 20.53 -11.78 5.50
C MET A 1 19.55 -12.17 6.58
N ALA A 2 19.03 -11.22 7.35
CA ALA A 2 18.05 -11.54 8.40
C ALA A 2 16.72 -11.85 7.71
N THR A 3 16.36 -13.13 7.68
CA THR A 3 15.00 -13.56 7.32
C THR A 3 14.07 -13.04 8.40
N THR A 4 13.30 -12.00 8.10
CA THR A 4 12.18 -11.59 8.96
C THR A 4 11.26 -12.79 9.11
N GLU A 5 11.21 -13.39 10.30
CA GLU A 5 10.28 -14.47 10.58
C GLU A 5 8.86 -13.99 10.30
N ARG A 6 8.17 -14.70 9.41
CA ARG A 6 6.80 -14.39 9.06
C ARG A 6 5.91 -14.86 10.21
N LYS A 7 5.66 -13.97 11.17
CA LYS A 7 4.86 -14.28 12.35
C LYS A 7 3.39 -14.35 11.96
N GLU A 8 2.81 -15.55 12.04
CA GLU A 8 1.40 -15.80 11.75
C GLU A 8 0.57 -15.59 13.02
N TYR A 9 -0.61 -14.97 12.87
CA TYR A 9 -1.53 -14.69 13.96
C TYR A 9 -2.89 -15.33 13.68
N PRO A 10 -3.43 -16.15 14.59
CA PRO A 10 -4.76 -16.74 14.41
C PRO A 10 -5.85 -15.68 14.56
N ILE A 11 -6.88 -15.76 13.72
CA ILE A 11 -8.09 -14.92 13.81
C ILE A 11 -9.28 -15.83 14.09
N ALA A 12 -9.91 -15.64 15.26
CA ALA A 12 -11.13 -16.34 15.64
C ALA A 12 -12.35 -15.42 15.47
N MET A 13 -13.37 -15.88 14.76
CA MET A 13 -14.62 -15.13 14.55
C MET A 13 -15.82 -16.07 14.59
N ARG A 14 -16.99 -15.52 14.95
CA ARG A 14 -18.28 -16.22 14.89
C ARG A 14 -19.07 -15.65 13.72
N LEU A 15 -19.63 -16.55 12.91
CA LEU A 15 -20.44 -16.20 11.74
C LEU A 15 -21.77 -16.96 11.80
N PRO A 16 -22.89 -16.34 11.38
CA PRO A 16 -24.13 -17.04 11.13
C PRO A 16 -23.93 -18.22 10.17
N ALA A 17 -24.70 -19.30 10.36
CA ALA A 17 -24.61 -20.50 9.52
C ALA A 17 -24.85 -20.20 8.03
N ALA A 18 -25.75 -19.26 7.73
CA ALA A 18 -26.03 -18.81 6.37
C ALA A 18 -24.80 -18.18 5.69
N ASP A 19 -24.06 -17.35 6.43
CA ASP A 19 -22.86 -16.69 5.91
C ASP A 19 -21.74 -17.70 5.67
N VAL A 20 -21.55 -18.66 6.58
CA VAL A 20 -20.58 -19.75 6.40
C VAL A 20 -20.91 -20.56 5.15
N ALA A 21 -22.18 -20.92 4.94
CA ALA A 21 -22.62 -21.67 3.76
C ALA A 21 -22.37 -20.90 2.45
N MET A 22 -22.59 -19.58 2.47
CA MET A 22 -22.32 -18.72 1.32
C MET A 22 -20.82 -18.62 1.01
N ILE A 23 -19.98 -18.47 2.05
CA ILE A 23 -18.52 -18.45 1.92
C ILE A 23 -18.01 -19.78 1.35
N ASP A 24 -18.52 -20.91 1.84
CA ASP A 24 -18.12 -22.25 1.37
C ASP A 24 -18.44 -22.45 -0.11
N ARG A 25 -19.62 -22.01 -0.53
CA ARG A 25 -20.02 -22.04 -1.94
C ARG A 25 -19.08 -21.17 -2.78
N ALA A 26 -18.76 -19.96 -2.33
CA ALA A 26 -17.88 -19.04 -3.05
C ALA A 26 -16.44 -19.59 -3.15
N ALA A 27 -15.91 -20.15 -2.06
CA ALA A 27 -14.60 -20.77 -2.02
C ALA A 27 -14.52 -21.98 -2.97
N SER A 28 -15.57 -22.82 -2.97
CA SER A 28 -15.70 -23.98 -3.85
C SER A 28 -15.73 -23.58 -5.33
N LEU A 29 -16.49 -22.53 -5.69
CA LEU A 29 -16.52 -21.98 -7.05
C LEU A 29 -15.16 -21.45 -7.52
N ARG A 30 -14.31 -21.04 -6.58
CA ARG A 30 -12.94 -20.58 -6.85
C ARG A 30 -11.88 -21.68 -6.72
N GLY A 31 -12.27 -22.91 -6.38
CA GLY A 31 -11.33 -24.01 -6.14
C GLY A 31 -10.35 -23.76 -4.99
N ARG A 32 -10.75 -22.98 -3.97
CA ARG A 32 -9.92 -22.62 -2.82
C ARG A 32 -10.51 -23.14 -1.51
N SER A 33 -9.69 -23.27 -0.48
CA SER A 33 -10.17 -23.57 0.86
C SER A 33 -10.95 -22.38 1.45
N ARG A 34 -11.84 -22.64 2.41
CA ARG A 34 -12.56 -21.60 3.16
C ARG A 34 -11.58 -20.59 3.76
N THR A 35 -10.53 -21.08 4.42
CA THR A 35 -9.53 -20.24 5.10
C THR A 35 -8.80 -19.34 4.12
N ASP A 36 -8.36 -19.88 2.96
CA ASP A 36 -7.66 -19.10 1.95
C ASP A 36 -8.59 -18.04 1.33
N PHE A 37 -9.84 -18.40 1.06
CA PHE A 37 -10.83 -17.48 0.51
C PHE A 37 -11.10 -16.31 1.47
N VAL A 38 -11.34 -16.59 2.76
CA VAL A 38 -11.60 -15.56 3.77
C VAL A 38 -10.37 -14.68 3.99
N ARG A 39 -9.16 -15.27 4.04
CA ARG A 39 -7.91 -14.52 4.17
C ARG A 39 -7.72 -13.56 3.00
N ASP A 40 -7.86 -14.04 1.77
CA ASP A 40 -7.67 -13.25 0.55
C ASP A 40 -8.70 -12.12 0.47
N ALA A 41 -9.97 -12.41 0.76
CA ALA A 41 -11.03 -11.41 0.78
C ALA A 41 -10.79 -10.32 1.85
N ALA A 42 -10.37 -10.72 3.06
CA ALA A 42 -10.10 -9.78 4.14
C ALA A 42 -8.91 -8.87 3.85
N VAL A 43 -7.81 -9.42 3.30
CA VAL A 43 -6.63 -8.63 2.91
C VAL A 43 -6.99 -7.65 1.81
N ARG A 44 -7.68 -8.11 0.76
CA ARG A 44 -8.10 -7.24 -0.34
C ARG A 44 -8.99 -6.09 0.13
N ALA A 45 -9.98 -6.38 0.98
CA ALA A 45 -10.84 -5.33 1.53
C ALA A 45 -10.04 -4.31 2.37
N ALA A 46 -9.07 -4.78 3.15
CA ALA A 46 -8.19 -3.89 3.92
C ALA A 46 -7.31 -3.02 3.00
N GLU A 47 -6.73 -3.59 1.95
CA GLU A 47 -5.94 -2.86 0.95
C GLU A 47 -6.77 -1.78 0.25
N GLU A 48 -8.00 -2.11 -0.17
CA GLU A 48 -8.93 -1.16 -0.78
C GLU A 48 -9.19 0.04 0.15
N VAL A 49 -9.46 -0.21 1.43
CA VAL A 49 -9.67 0.87 2.43
C VAL A 49 -8.41 1.71 2.66
N VAL A 50 -7.23 1.09 2.72
CA VAL A 50 -5.96 1.83 2.89
C VAL A 50 -5.68 2.71 1.66
N MET A 51 -5.95 2.21 0.46
CA MET A 51 -5.79 2.99 -0.77
C MET A 51 -6.77 4.16 -0.84
N GLU A 52 -8.01 4.00 -0.39
CA GLU A 52 -8.99 5.09 -0.33
C GLU A 52 -8.55 6.26 0.57
N GLN A 53 -7.79 5.99 1.64
CA GLN A 53 -7.26 7.02 2.52
C GLN A 53 -6.10 7.82 1.90
N GLY A 54 -5.43 7.29 0.87
CA GLY A 54 -4.34 7.95 0.17
C GLY A 54 -4.77 8.95 -0.90
N LEU A 55 -6.07 9.13 -1.13
CA LEU A 55 -6.59 10.00 -2.19
C LEU A 55 -6.61 11.46 -1.74
N VAL A 56 -5.79 12.30 -2.38
CA VAL A 56 -5.91 13.76 -2.30
C VAL A 56 -7.18 14.17 -3.04
N ARG A 57 -8.27 14.40 -2.31
CA ARG A 57 -9.50 14.95 -2.88
C ARG A 57 -9.31 16.44 -3.17
N MET A 58 -9.56 16.85 -4.39
CA MET A 58 -9.53 18.25 -4.82
C MET A 58 -10.76 18.56 -5.69
N SER A 59 -11.17 19.83 -5.72
CA SER A 59 -12.18 20.30 -6.66
C SER A 59 -11.65 20.23 -8.10
N SER A 60 -12.54 20.27 -9.10
CA SER A 60 -12.13 20.33 -10.51
C SER A 60 -11.24 21.55 -10.80
N GLU A 61 -11.50 22.68 -10.13
CA GLU A 61 -10.67 23.89 -10.20
C GLU A 61 -9.28 23.65 -9.58
N GLY A 62 -9.21 23.10 -8.36
CA GLY A 62 -7.92 22.78 -7.74
C GLY A 62 -7.10 21.74 -8.52
N PHE A 63 -7.76 20.84 -9.25
CA PHE A 63 -7.10 19.92 -10.17
C PHE A 63 -6.54 20.64 -11.40
N ALA A 64 -7.28 21.60 -11.97
CA ALA A 64 -6.81 22.40 -13.10
C ALA A 64 -5.58 23.23 -12.72
N ASP A 65 -5.62 23.92 -11.57
CA ASP A 65 -4.50 24.71 -11.05
C ASP A 65 -3.27 23.84 -10.78
N PHE A 66 -3.48 22.66 -10.20
CA PHE A 66 -2.41 21.69 -9.95
C PHE A 66 -1.76 21.21 -11.25
N MET A 67 -2.57 20.88 -12.26
CA MET A 67 -2.08 20.45 -13.57
C MET A 67 -1.35 21.57 -14.32
N GLU A 68 -1.82 22.81 -14.19
CA GLU A 68 -1.14 23.98 -14.75
C GLU A 68 0.28 24.07 -14.17
N ILE A 69 0.43 24.04 -12.84
CA ILE A 69 1.75 24.10 -12.19
C ILE A 69 2.65 22.93 -12.63
N LEU A 70 2.13 21.71 -12.68
CA LEU A 70 2.90 20.53 -13.09
C LEU A 70 3.34 20.55 -14.56
N SER A 71 2.61 21.24 -15.43
CA SER A 71 2.93 21.31 -16.86
C SER A 71 4.09 22.26 -17.17
N HIS A 72 4.47 23.12 -16.23
CA HIS A 72 5.59 24.04 -16.40
C HIS A 72 6.93 23.30 -16.29
N PRO A 73 7.96 23.74 -17.03
CA PRO A 73 9.30 23.21 -16.86
C PRO A 73 9.77 23.45 -15.42
N ALA A 74 10.42 22.44 -14.84
CA ALA A 74 10.92 22.53 -13.48
C ALA A 74 11.94 23.67 -13.35
N VAL A 75 11.68 24.61 -12.45
CA VAL A 75 12.59 25.69 -12.12
C VAL A 75 13.44 25.25 -10.92
N PRO A 76 14.78 25.27 -11.02
CA PRO A 76 15.63 24.85 -9.92
C PRO A 76 15.52 25.83 -8.75
N VAL A 77 15.22 25.31 -7.57
CA VAL A 77 15.28 26.04 -6.30
C VAL A 77 16.68 25.83 -5.71
N PRO A 78 17.50 26.89 -5.49
CA PRO A 78 18.89 26.75 -5.06
C PRO A 78 19.09 25.84 -3.85
N GLU A 79 18.22 25.96 -2.83
CA GLU A 79 18.26 25.16 -1.61
C GLU A 79 17.97 23.68 -1.87
N MET A 80 17.06 23.37 -2.80
CA MET A 80 16.77 21.99 -3.20
C MET A 80 17.91 21.38 -4.01
N VAL A 81 18.56 22.18 -4.87
CA VAL A 81 19.75 21.75 -5.63
C VAL A 81 20.89 21.43 -4.66
N GLU A 82 21.13 22.28 -3.66
CA GLU A 82 22.15 22.03 -2.65
C GLU A 82 21.81 20.84 -1.75
N LEU A 83 20.52 20.60 -1.45
CA LEU A 83 20.09 19.39 -0.74
C LEU A 83 20.33 18.12 -1.57
N ALA A 84 19.96 18.13 -2.85
CA ALA A 84 20.09 16.98 -3.76
C ALA A 84 21.55 16.57 -4.01
N LYS A 85 22.50 17.50 -3.88
CA LYS A 85 23.94 17.23 -3.97
C LYS A 85 24.51 16.54 -2.72
N ARG A 86 23.80 16.54 -1.59
CA ARG A 86 24.29 15.91 -0.36
C ARG A 86 24.20 14.40 -0.48
N PRO A 87 25.25 13.66 -0.11
CA PRO A 87 25.19 12.20 -0.07
C PRO A 87 24.07 11.78 0.89
N ALA A 88 23.30 10.77 0.49
CA ALA A 88 22.19 10.34 1.32
C ALA A 88 22.72 9.75 2.63
N PRO A 89 22.03 9.94 3.77
CA PRO A 89 22.52 9.49 5.08
C PRO A 89 22.85 8.00 5.17
N TRP A 90 22.25 7.17 4.30
CA TRP A 90 22.48 5.72 4.23
C TRP A 90 23.64 5.31 3.30
N GLU A 91 24.15 6.21 2.46
CA GLU A 91 25.29 5.95 1.56
C GLU A 91 26.63 6.04 2.30
N ALA A 92 26.72 6.93 3.30
CA ALA A 92 27.89 7.06 4.16
C ALA A 92 28.23 5.74 4.89
N ARG A 93 27.23 4.89 5.16
CA ARG A 93 27.44 3.59 5.83
C ARG A 93 28.07 2.52 4.91
N ASN A 94 28.02 2.70 3.59
CA ASN A 94 28.55 1.74 2.62
C ASN A 94 30.00 2.06 2.17
N ALA A 95 30.48 3.28 2.39
CA ALA A 95 31.86 3.67 2.07
C ALA A 95 32.89 3.14 3.09
N ALA A 96 32.51 2.87 4.33
CA ALA A 96 33.39 2.36 5.38
C ALA A 96 33.64 0.83 5.33
N LYS A 97 33.20 0.15 4.25
CA LYS A 97 33.31 -1.33 4.10
C LYS A 97 33.91 -1.78 2.75
N ARG A 98 34.59 -0.90 2.02
CA ARG A 98 35.38 -1.27 0.84
C ARG A 98 36.85 -0.96 1.06
#